data_AF-A0A3L7P317-F1
#
_entry.id   AF-A0A3L7P317-F1
#
_cell.length_a   1.000
_cell.length_b   1.000
_cell.length_c   1.000
_cell.angle_alpha   90.00
_cell.angle_beta   90.00
_cell.angle_gamma   90.00
#
_symmetry.space_group_name_H-M   'P 1'
#
loop_
_entity.id
_entity.type
_entity.pdbx_description
1 polymer ?
#
loop_
_entity_poly.entity_id
_entity_poly.type
_entity_poly.pdbx_seq_one_letter_code
_entity_poly.pdbx_strand_id
1 'polypeptide(L)' 'INGAKAFAAMEGRPNVSIGDVRKVAIPVLRHRIATNFQAQAEGLEIDEIIRKLIAVVPEPNIPKYDK' A
#
# COMPACT_ATOMS: atom_id res chain seq x y z
N ILE A 1 -0.57 9.58 6.29
CA ILE A 1 0.34 8.40 6.39
C ILE A 1 1.73 8.89 6.73
N ASN A 2 2.24 8.64 7.94
CA ASN A 2 3.53 9.19 8.40
C ASN A 2 4.74 8.49 7.75
N GLY A 3 4.67 7.18 7.51
CA GLY A 3 5.74 6.44 6.83
C GLY A 3 6.03 6.98 5.42
N ALA A 4 4.98 7.26 4.63
CA ALA A 4 5.14 7.83 3.28
C ALA A 4 5.80 9.22 3.31
N LYS A 5 5.49 10.04 4.33
CA LYS A 5 6.15 11.34 4.55
C LYS A 5 7.63 11.17 4.89
N ALA A 6 7.96 10.20 5.73
CA ALA A 6 9.35 9.90 6.07
C ALA A 6 10.15 9.49 4.84
N PHE A 7 9.62 8.59 3.99
CA PHE A 7 10.27 8.22 2.73
C PHE A 7 10.46 9.40 1.78
N ALA A 8 9.44 10.22 1.57
CA ALA A 8 9.56 11.41 0.72
C ALA A 8 10.63 12.38 1.25
N ALA A 9 10.65 12.62 2.56
CA ALA A 9 11.63 13.49 3.21
C ALA A 9 13.07 12.94 3.11
N MET A 10 13.26 11.62 3.28
CA MET A 10 14.55 10.96 3.10
C MET A 10 15.07 11.06 1.67
N GLU A 11 14.19 11.13 0.68
CA GLU A 11 14.52 11.36 -0.73
C GLU A 11 14.63 12.86 -1.08
N GLY A 12 14.58 13.77 -0.10
CA GLY A 12 14.69 15.21 -0.31
C GLY A 12 13.48 15.86 -0.96
N ARG A 13 12.35 15.13 -1.09
CA ARG A 13 11.12 15.64 -1.68
C ARG A 13 10.22 16.25 -0.60
N PRO A 14 9.71 17.49 -0.81
CA PRO A 14 8.83 18.14 0.15
C PRO A 14 7.39 17.60 0.11
N ASN A 15 7.03 16.85 -0.94
CA ASN A 15 5.69 16.32 -1.16
C ASN A 15 5.71 14.78 -1.25
N VAL A 16 4.62 14.18 -0.77
CA VAL A 16 4.41 12.72 -0.82
C VAL A 16 3.82 12.35 -2.17
N SER A 17 4.39 11.33 -2.81
CA SER A 17 3.86 10.74 -4.03
C SER A 17 2.99 9.51 -3.72
N ILE A 18 2.19 9.07 -4.69
CA ILE A 18 1.42 7.81 -4.59
C ILE A 18 2.39 6.62 -4.43
N GLY A 19 3.55 6.67 -5.09
CA GLY A 19 4.61 5.68 -4.94
C GLY A 19 5.10 5.52 -3.51
N ASP A 20 5.19 6.60 -2.73
CA ASP A 20 5.58 6.54 -1.31
C ASP A 20 4.54 5.83 -0.45
N VAL A 21 3.26 6.01 -0.76
CA VAL A 21 2.17 5.30 -0.11
C VAL A 21 2.22 3.81 -0.45
N ARG A 22 2.49 3.47 -1.71
CA ARG A 22 2.65 2.08 -2.16
C ARG A 22 3.87 1.40 -1.50
N LYS A 23 5.01 2.10 -1.35
CA LYS A 23 6.22 1.58 -0.68
C LYS A 23 5.97 1.14 0.76
N VAL A 24 5.14 1.88 1.51
CA VAL A 24 4.87 1.58 2.93
C VAL A 24 3.71 0.61 3.15
N ALA A 25 3.00 0.21 2.10
CA ALA A 25 1.74 -0.54 2.23
C ALA A 25 1.94 -1.91 2.91
N ILE A 26 2.96 -2.68 2.53
CA ILE A 26 3.25 -3.99 3.16
C ILE A 26 3.53 -3.88 4.66
N PRO A 27 4.55 -3.13 5.13
CA PRO A 27 4.85 -3.09 6.56
C PRO A 27 3.74 -2.46 7.41
N VAL A 28 2.93 -1.55 6.85
CA VAL A 28 1.80 -0.94 7.57
C VAL A 28 0.63 -1.90 7.69
N LEU A 29 0.34 -2.70 6.65
CA LEU A 29 -0.85 -3.57 6.60
C LEU A 29 -0.61 -4.99 7.12
N ARG A 30 0.65 -5.47 7.16
CA ARG A 30 0.99 -6.86 7.54
C ARG A 30 0.37 -7.31 8.85
N HIS A 31 0.33 -6.44 9.86
CA HIS A 31 -0.23 -6.77 11.17
C HIS A 31 -1.63 -6.16 11.38
N ARG A 32 -2.24 -5.62 10.32
CA ARG A 32 -3.57 -4.99 10.32
C ARG A 32 -4.60 -5.79 9.53
N ILE A 33 -4.19 -6.89 8.92
CA ILE A 33 -5.04 -7.76 8.12
C ILE A 33 -4.94 -9.17 8.72
N ALA A 34 -6.07 -9.86 8.80
CA ALA A 34 -6.14 -11.25 9.22
C ALA A 34 -6.73 -12.10 8.08
N THR A 35 -6.17 -13.29 7.90
CA THR A 35 -6.69 -14.29 6.95
C THR A 35 -7.85 -15.06 7.56
N ASN A 36 -8.78 -15.50 6.72
CA ASN A 36 -9.82 -16.44 7.13
C ASN A 36 -9.28 -17.88 7.08
N PHE A 37 -10.05 -18.83 7.61
CA PHE A 37 -9.63 -20.25 7.69
C PHE A 37 -9.29 -20.86 6.33
N GLN A 38 -10.07 -20.54 5.30
CA GLN A 38 -9.83 -21.06 3.94
C GLN A 38 -8.48 -20.58 3.38
N ALA A 39 -8.20 -19.28 3.51
CA ALA A 39 -6.92 -18.71 3.06
C ALA A 39 -5.72 -19.28 3.84
N GLN A 40 -5.90 -19.56 5.13
CA GLN A 40 -4.86 -20.23 5.94
C GLN A 40 -4.65 -21.68 5.50
N ALA A 41 -5.72 -22.41 5.19
CA ALA A 41 -5.64 -23.79 4.69
C ALA A 41 -4.96 -23.88 3.32
N GLU A 42 -5.12 -22.84 2.48
CA GLU A 42 -4.42 -22.69 1.19
C GLU A 42 -2.95 -22.24 1.34
N GLY A 43 -2.50 -21.95 2.56
CA GLY A 43 -1.13 -21.47 2.83
C GLY A 43 -0.86 -20.06 2.30
N LEU A 44 -1.90 -19.22 2.15
CA LEU A 44 -1.73 -17.85 1.68
C LEU A 44 -1.09 -16.97 2.73
N GLU A 45 0.05 -16.38 2.38
CA GLU A 45 0.76 -15.44 3.25
C GLU A 45 0.13 -14.05 3.19
N ILE A 46 0.13 -13.34 4.33
CA ILE A 46 -0.45 -11.99 4.43
C ILE A 46 0.20 -11.01 3.44
N ASP A 47 1.50 -11.13 3.23
CA ASP A 47 2.25 -10.29 2.28
C ASP A 47 1.79 -10.50 0.83
N GLU A 48 1.42 -11.73 0.45
CA GLU A 48 0.91 -12.02 -0.89
C GLU A 48 -0.47 -11.40 -1.10
N ILE A 49 -1.32 -11.47 -0.08
CA ILE A 49 -2.64 -10.83 -0.10
C ILE A 49 -2.49 -9.31 -0.24
N ILE A 50 -1.59 -8.70 0.53
CA ILE A 50 -1.34 -7.26 0.43
C ILE A 50 -0.85 -6.88 -0.97
N ARG A 51 0.08 -7.65 -1.57
CA ARG A 51 0.55 -7.40 -2.94
C ARG A 51 -0.59 -7.50 -3.96
N LYS A 52 -1.45 -8.51 -3.84
CA LYS A 52 -2.64 -8.67 -4.70
C LYS A 52 -3.57 -7.46 -4.57
N LEU A 53 -3.84 -7.00 -3.34
CA LEU A 53 -4.66 -5.82 -3.09
C LEU A 53 -4.07 -4.55 -3.72
N ILE A 54 -2.77 -4.32 -3.56
CA ILE A 54 -2.09 -3.16 -4.15
C ILE A 54 -2.16 -3.18 -5.68
N ALA A 55 -2.09 -4.36 -6.30
CA ALA A 55 -2.15 -4.51 -7.75
C ALA A 55 -3.54 -4.22 -8.33
N VAL A 56 -4.61 -4.59 -7.62
CA VAL A 56 -5.99 -4.39 -8.10
C VAL A 56 -6.57 -3.03 -7.77
N VAL A 57 -6.02 -2.32 -6.78
CA VAL A 57 -6.48 -0.98 -6.40
C VAL A 57 -5.80 0.08 -7.29
N PRO A 58 -6.56 0.75 -8.18
CA PRO A 58 -6.00 1.78 -9.06
C PRO A 58 -5.58 3.01 -8.26
N GLU A 59 -4.75 3.84 -8.89
CA GLU A 59 -4.45 5.15 -8.33
C GLU A 59 -5.71 6.05 -8.33
N PRO A 60 -5.88 6.92 -7.33
CA PRO A 60 -7.03 7.80 -7.28
C PRO A 60 -7.04 8.74 -8.49
N ASN A 61 -8.14 8.72 -9.25
CA ASN A 61 -8.39 9.75 -10.24
C ASN A 61 -8.77 11.05 -9.53
N ILE A 62 -8.11 12.16 -9.88
CA ILE A 62 -8.38 13.49 -9.34
C ILE A 62 -9.08 14.28 -10.46
N PRO A 63 -10.42 14.47 -10.39
CA PRO A 63 -11.19 15.10 -11.46
C PRO A 63 -10.73 16.51 -11.85
N LYS A 64 -10.00 17.19 -10.96
CA LYS A 64 -9.43 18.52 -11.20
C LYS A 64 -8.32 18.52 -12.27
N TYR A 65 -7.74 17.36 -12.59
CA TYR A 65 -6.67 17.21 -13.58
C TYR A 65 -7.06 16.34 -14.78
N ASP A 66 -8.28 15.81 -14.81
CA ASP A 66 -8.87 15.24 -16.03
C ASP A 66 -9.16 16.41 -16.97
N LYS A 67 -8.36 16.53 -18.03
CA LYS A 67 -8.67 17.39 -19.18
C LYS A 67 -9.62 16.65 -20.12
#